data_AF-A0ABD3HBI1-F1
#
_entry.id   AF-A0ABD3HBI1-F1
#
_cell.length_a   1.000
_cell.length_b   1.000
_cell.length_c   1.000
_cell.angle_alpha   90.00
_cell.angle_beta   90.00
_cell.angle_gamma   90.00
#
_symmetry.space_group_name_H-M   'P 1'
#
loop_
_entity.id
_entity.type
_entity.pdbx_description
1 polymer ?
#
loop_
_entity_poly.entity_id
_entity_poly.type
_entity_poly.pdbx_seq_one_letter_code
_entity_poly.pdbx_strand_id
1 'polypeptide(L)'
;MTGISTSRIFHHHRRPSWPLNEFVHKPTLALLESDPGAPPKLAWRRKLNCSAGFLKEFSVTFWEAIKMLGLGLRLWTYVRSERAQGRVPPIDPFTKESTRPSACHGVPMGGIGGGSIGRGFRGEFRRWQLLPGVCEEAPQLANQFSVFITRENHHGGKKHISSVLSPGKPLDFEYVVFYKHLKTLLLHRKKIGCCRFYPLVVLLPVPQHVFYRDKEDDVGISKWDWNLDGQHSTYHALFPRAWTIYDG
;
A
#
# COMPACT_ATOMS: atom_id res chain seq x y z
N MET A 1 6.21 -19.70 47.76
CA MET A 1 7.04 -18.88 46.85
C MET A 1 7.07 -19.57 45.51
N THR A 2 6.03 -19.39 44.71
CA THR A 2 5.85 -20.03 43.41
C THR A 2 6.42 -19.13 42.33
N GLY A 3 7.38 -19.67 41.58
CA GLY A 3 8.13 -18.98 40.54
C GLY A 3 7.21 -18.43 39.44
N ILE A 4 7.47 -17.18 39.11
CA ILE A 4 6.79 -16.40 38.08
C ILE A 4 6.99 -17.10 36.73
N SER A 5 5.86 -17.48 36.12
CA SER A 5 5.79 -17.98 34.75
C SER A 5 6.32 -16.90 33.80
N THR A 6 7.45 -17.18 33.16
CA THR A 6 8.05 -16.33 32.14
C THR A 6 7.13 -16.27 30.93
N SER A 7 6.73 -15.04 30.59
CA SER A 7 5.98 -14.72 29.38
C SER A 7 6.74 -15.18 28.14
N ARG A 8 6.09 -15.99 27.29
CA ARG A 8 6.60 -16.31 25.95
C ARG A 8 6.61 -15.04 25.11
N ILE A 9 7.76 -14.39 25.03
CA ILE A 9 8.03 -13.32 24.07
C ILE A 9 8.09 -13.97 22.69
N PHE A 10 7.10 -13.68 21.85
CA PHE A 10 7.11 -14.07 20.44
C PHE A 10 8.25 -13.33 19.72
N HIS A 11 9.37 -14.02 19.52
CA HIS A 11 10.50 -13.53 18.73
C HIS A 11 10.10 -13.43 17.24
N HIS A 12 9.53 -12.30 16.84
CA HIS A 12 9.57 -11.89 15.43
C HIS A 12 11.00 -11.42 15.12
N HIS A 13 11.90 -12.34 14.83
CA HIS A 13 13.22 -11.99 14.30
C HIS A 13 13.02 -11.28 12.96
N ARG A 14 13.23 -9.95 12.93
CA ARG A 14 13.36 -9.22 11.67
C ARG A 14 14.57 -9.82 10.95
N ARG A 15 14.35 -10.40 9.77
CA ARG A 15 15.48 -10.77 8.92
C ARG A 15 16.25 -9.49 8.61
N PRO A 16 17.57 -9.46 8.85
CA PRO A 16 18.35 -8.31 8.46
C PRO A 16 18.23 -8.13 6.95
N SER A 17 18.19 -6.89 6.48
CA SER A 17 18.25 -6.58 5.04
C SER A 17 19.67 -6.75 4.49
N TRP A 18 20.49 -7.60 5.12
CA TRP A 18 21.93 -7.74 4.99
C TRP A 18 22.32 -9.20 5.18
N PRO A 19 23.36 -9.69 4.49
CA PRO A 19 24.28 -8.99 3.56
C PRO A 19 23.74 -8.81 2.12
N LEU A 20 24.41 -7.98 1.31
CA LEU A 20 23.94 -7.55 -0.03
C LEU A 20 23.89 -8.67 -1.08
N ASN A 21 24.80 -9.62 -1.00
CA ASN A 21 24.90 -10.80 -1.86
C ASN A 21 23.72 -11.77 -1.73
N GLU A 22 22.90 -11.69 -0.68
CA GLU A 22 21.68 -12.52 -0.53
C GLU A 22 20.52 -12.00 -1.39
N PHE A 23 20.56 -10.71 -1.73
CA PHE A 23 19.45 -10.03 -2.40
C PHE A 23 19.73 -9.79 -3.89
N VAL A 24 20.97 -9.44 -4.25
CA VAL A 24 21.34 -9.06 -5.62
C VAL A 24 22.35 -10.04 -6.20
N HIS A 25 22.20 -10.37 -7.48
CA HIS A 25 23.08 -11.31 -8.17
C HIS A 25 24.51 -10.74 -8.34
N LYS A 26 25.54 -11.61 -8.29
CA LYS A 26 26.96 -11.19 -8.26
C LYS A 26 27.39 -10.29 -9.45
N PRO A 27 27.11 -10.64 -10.72
CA PRO A 27 27.32 -9.75 -11.86
C PRO A 27 26.70 -8.37 -11.69
N THR A 28 25.45 -8.31 -11.21
CA THR A 28 24.75 -7.04 -10.97
C THR A 28 25.43 -6.22 -9.88
N LEU A 29 25.98 -6.86 -8.84
CA LEU A 29 26.76 -6.16 -7.81
C LEU A 29 27.98 -5.46 -8.40
N ALA A 30 28.73 -6.12 -9.27
CA ALA A 30 29.90 -5.52 -9.91
C ALA A 30 29.51 -4.29 -10.76
N LEU A 31 28.37 -4.36 -11.47
CA LEU A 31 27.83 -3.21 -12.20
C LEU A 31 27.45 -2.06 -11.27
N LEU A 32 26.74 -2.36 -10.17
CA LEU A 32 26.31 -1.36 -9.19
C LEU A 32 27.48 -0.72 -8.43
N GLU A 33 28.58 -1.42 -8.21
CA GLU A 33 29.77 -0.82 -7.59
C GLU A 33 30.41 0.26 -8.46
N SER A 34 30.25 0.18 -9.79
CA SER A 34 30.76 1.19 -10.73
C SER A 34 29.78 2.33 -11.03
N ASP A 35 28.48 2.15 -10.73
CA ASP A 35 27.43 3.12 -11.08
C ASP A 35 27.25 4.17 -9.97
N PRO A 36 27.48 5.48 -10.24
CA PRO A 36 27.21 6.54 -9.26
C PRO A 36 25.73 6.64 -8.87
N GLY A 37 24.82 6.08 -9.67
CA GLY A 37 23.38 6.00 -9.41
C GLY A 37 22.94 4.82 -8.55
N ALA A 38 23.84 3.91 -8.17
CA ALA A 38 23.53 2.69 -7.44
C ALA A 38 22.96 2.94 -6.03
N PRO A 39 22.13 2.02 -5.51
CA PRO A 39 21.61 2.14 -4.16
C PRO A 39 22.77 2.11 -3.14
N PRO A 40 22.77 3.00 -2.13
CA PRO A 40 23.76 2.99 -1.07
C PRO A 40 23.81 1.66 -0.34
N LYS A 41 25.00 1.25 0.11
CA LYS A 41 25.17 0.00 0.88
C LYS A 41 24.14 -0.08 2.01
N LEU A 42 23.95 1.02 2.76
CA LEU A 42 23.06 1.10 3.91
C LEU A 42 21.54 1.13 3.62
N ALA A 43 21.12 1.06 2.36
CA ALA A 43 19.71 1.09 2.01
C ALA A 43 18.95 -0.13 2.55
N TRP A 44 17.72 0.13 3.02
CA TRP A 44 16.77 -0.92 3.37
C TRP A 44 16.40 -1.71 2.12
N ARG A 45 16.32 -3.04 2.23
CA ARG A 45 16.11 -3.94 1.10
C ARG A 45 14.97 -4.90 1.31
N ARG A 46 14.26 -5.20 0.23
CA ARG A 46 13.23 -6.23 0.19
C ARG A 46 13.10 -6.84 -1.21
N LYS A 47 12.95 -8.15 -1.31
CA LYS A 47 12.62 -8.81 -2.59
C LYS A 47 11.19 -8.47 -3.01
N LEU A 48 10.98 -8.33 -4.31
CA LEU A 48 9.66 -8.00 -4.88
C LEU A 48 8.63 -9.12 -4.66
N ASN A 49 9.07 -10.38 -4.63
CA ASN A 49 8.19 -11.53 -4.35
C ASN A 49 7.80 -11.69 -2.86
N CYS A 50 8.37 -10.90 -1.96
CA CYS A 50 8.14 -11.05 -0.53
C CYS A 50 6.65 -10.85 -0.21
N SER A 51 6.03 -11.82 0.47
CA SER A 51 4.64 -11.71 0.89
C SER A 51 4.48 -10.50 1.82
N ALA A 52 3.60 -9.60 1.41
CA ALA A 52 3.18 -8.46 2.21
C ALA A 52 1.69 -8.62 2.46
N GLY A 53 1.38 -9.33 3.55
CA GLY A 53 0.01 -9.45 4.02
C GLY A 53 -0.54 -8.13 4.54
N PHE A 54 -1.85 -8.12 4.78
CA PHE A 54 -2.47 -7.08 5.58
C PHE A 54 -1.89 -7.11 6.99
N LEU A 55 -1.68 -5.92 7.55
CA LEU A 55 -1.21 -5.81 8.92
C LEU A 55 -2.26 -6.37 9.88
N LYS A 56 -1.81 -7.14 10.86
CA LYS A 56 -2.68 -7.66 11.92
C LYS A 56 -3.13 -6.49 12.78
N GLU A 57 -4.45 -6.35 12.94
CA GLU A 57 -5.03 -5.38 13.86
C GLU A 57 -4.57 -5.68 15.29
N PHE A 58 -4.29 -4.63 16.07
CA PHE A 58 -3.91 -4.77 17.47
C PHE A 58 -5.09 -5.41 18.23
N SER A 59 -4.83 -6.51 18.94
CA SER A 59 -5.83 -7.13 19.81
C SER A 59 -5.61 -6.63 21.23
N VAL A 60 -6.47 -5.72 21.69
CA VAL A 60 -6.43 -5.24 23.09
C VAL A 60 -7.10 -6.28 23.97
N THR A 61 -6.45 -6.69 25.05
CA THR A 61 -7.10 -7.53 26.07
C THR A 61 -8.12 -6.71 26.87
N PHE A 62 -9.08 -7.38 27.50
CA PHE A 62 -10.11 -6.68 28.28
C PHE A 62 -9.52 -5.78 29.39
N TRP A 63 -8.49 -6.25 30.09
CA TRP A 63 -7.84 -5.49 31.15
C TRP A 63 -7.03 -4.29 30.64
N GLU A 64 -6.35 -4.44 29.49
CA GLU A 64 -5.69 -3.31 28.83
C GLU A 64 -6.71 -2.28 28.38
N ALA A 65 -7.88 -2.71 27.89
CA ALA A 65 -8.95 -1.79 27.50
C ALA A 65 -9.45 -0.95 28.69
N ILE A 66 -9.60 -1.56 29.87
CA ILE A 66 -9.94 -0.82 31.11
C ILE A 66 -8.86 0.20 31.45
N LYS A 67 -7.58 -0.18 31.41
CA LYS A 67 -6.45 0.73 31.68
C LYS A 67 -6.39 1.89 30.67
N MET A 68 -6.80 1.65 29.44
CA MET A 68 -6.80 2.65 28.35
C MET A 68 -8.09 3.49 28.31
N LEU A 69 -9.09 3.22 29.16
CA LEU A 69 -10.38 3.91 29.13
C LEU A 69 -10.26 5.43 29.27
N GLY A 70 -9.40 5.91 30.17
CA GLY A 70 -9.15 7.33 30.36
C GLY A 70 -8.57 8.00 29.11
N LEU A 71 -7.63 7.34 28.42
CA LEU A 71 -7.11 7.80 27.14
C LEU A 71 -8.18 7.76 26.05
N GLY A 72 -9.00 6.71 26.04
CA GLY A 72 -10.12 6.54 25.12
C GLY A 72 -11.13 7.68 25.22
N LEU A 73 -11.55 8.04 26.44
CA LEU A 73 -12.47 9.16 26.66
C LEU A 73 -11.87 10.49 26.20
N ARG A 74 -10.59 10.74 26.48
CA ARG A 74 -9.89 11.95 26.01
C ARG A 74 -9.80 12.01 24.49
N LEU A 75 -9.49 10.89 23.85
CA LEU A 75 -9.39 10.83 22.40
C LEU A 75 -10.77 10.93 21.74
N TRP A 76 -11.81 10.41 22.39
CA TRP A 76 -13.18 10.52 21.93
C TRP A 76 -13.70 11.96 21.98
N THR A 77 -13.45 12.70 23.06
CA THR A 77 -13.84 14.12 23.14
C THR A 77 -13.10 14.96 22.10
N TYR A 78 -11.82 14.69 21.86
CA TYR A 78 -11.03 15.29 20.78
C TYR A 78 -11.60 14.99 19.39
N VAL A 79 -11.85 13.73 19.08
CA VAL A 79 -12.43 13.32 17.78
C VAL A 79 -13.79 13.98 17.57
N ARG A 80 -14.60 14.08 18.63
CA ARG A 80 -15.91 14.76 18.58
C ARG A 80 -15.76 16.27 18.34
N SER A 81 -14.79 16.93 18.98
CA SER A 81 -14.56 18.38 18.79
C SER A 81 -14.07 18.69 17.38
N GLU A 82 -13.15 17.90 16.83
CA GLU A 82 -12.67 18.07 15.45
C GLU A 82 -13.80 17.88 14.43
N ARG A 83 -14.61 16.83 14.61
CA ARG A 83 -15.77 16.58 13.73
C ARG A 83 -16.83 17.68 13.84
N ALA A 84 -17.03 18.26 15.03
CA ALA A 84 -17.94 19.40 15.20
C ALA A 84 -17.46 20.65 14.44
N GLN A 85 -16.14 20.79 14.22
CA GLN A 85 -15.54 21.82 13.37
C GLN A 85 -15.48 21.42 11.89
N GLY A 86 -16.03 20.26 11.50
CA GLY A 86 -15.98 19.76 10.13
C GLY A 86 -14.60 19.25 9.68
N ARG A 87 -13.68 19.00 10.62
CA ARG A 87 -12.32 18.52 10.33
C ARG A 87 -12.23 17.00 10.48
N VAL A 88 -11.34 16.39 9.70
CA VAL A 88 -10.97 14.98 9.85
C VAL A 88 -9.86 14.88 10.90
N PRO A 89 -10.09 14.19 12.02
CA PRO A 89 -9.06 14.04 13.05
C PRO A 89 -7.85 13.26 12.50
N PRO A 90 -6.60 13.72 12.72
CA PRO A 90 -5.40 13.03 12.23
C PRO A 90 -5.21 11.62 12.80
N ILE A 91 -5.72 11.37 14.00
CA ILE A 91 -5.68 10.07 14.67
C ILE A 91 -7.12 9.73 15.08
N ASP A 92 -7.71 8.74 14.42
CA ASP A 92 -9.05 8.26 14.73
C ASP A 92 -9.05 6.75 14.96
N PRO A 93 -8.96 6.30 16.23
CA PRO A 93 -9.03 4.88 16.53
C PRO A 93 -10.47 4.33 16.53
N PHE A 94 -11.48 5.19 16.44
CA PHE A 94 -12.89 4.80 16.57
C PHE A 94 -13.56 4.60 15.21
N THR A 95 -13.04 5.24 14.17
CA THR A 95 -13.46 4.99 12.79
C THR A 95 -12.59 3.91 12.17
N LYS A 96 -13.22 2.84 11.71
CA LYS A 96 -12.52 1.84 10.91
C LYS A 96 -12.38 2.33 9.48
N GLU A 97 -11.13 2.44 9.03
CA GLU A 97 -10.81 2.81 7.66
C GLU A 97 -11.30 1.74 6.67
N SER A 98 -11.68 2.15 5.46
CA SER A 98 -12.31 1.25 4.48
C SER A 98 -11.35 0.21 3.91
N THR A 99 -10.05 0.51 3.92
CA THR A 99 -9.00 -0.36 3.40
C THR A 99 -8.10 -0.76 4.55
N ARG A 100 -7.76 -2.06 4.63
CA ARG A 100 -6.82 -2.53 5.66
C ARG A 100 -5.40 -2.10 5.26
N PRO A 101 -4.60 -1.60 6.22
CA PRO A 101 -3.23 -1.22 5.93
C PRO A 101 -2.41 -2.43 5.53
N SER A 102 -1.69 -2.27 4.43
CA SER A 102 -0.89 -3.33 3.82
C SER A 102 0.59 -3.21 4.23
N ALA A 103 1.32 -4.31 4.29
CA ALA A 103 2.76 -4.27 4.55
C ALA A 103 3.61 -3.91 3.30
N CYS A 104 3.00 -3.71 2.13
CA CYS A 104 3.70 -3.36 0.88
C CYS A 104 3.82 -1.87 0.61
N HIS A 105 4.27 -1.12 1.62
CA HIS A 105 4.66 0.27 1.47
C HIS A 105 6.10 0.42 0.97
N GLY A 106 6.39 1.58 0.41
CA GLY A 106 7.74 2.03 0.07
C GLY A 106 7.90 3.51 0.38
N VAL A 107 8.93 4.12 -0.19
CA VAL A 107 9.25 5.53 0.02
C VAL A 107 8.20 6.39 -0.68
N PRO A 108 7.59 7.37 0.02
CA PRO A 108 6.64 8.27 -0.62
C PRO A 108 7.37 9.22 -1.57
N MET A 109 6.68 9.58 -2.65
CA MET A 109 7.14 10.54 -3.64
C MET A 109 6.24 11.77 -3.56
N GLY A 110 6.80 12.90 -3.17
CA GLY A 110 6.04 14.14 -2.99
C GLY A 110 6.82 15.18 -2.17
N GLY A 111 6.66 16.45 -2.51
CA GLY A 111 7.25 17.56 -1.78
C GLY A 111 6.43 17.93 -0.54
N ILE A 112 7.05 18.66 0.39
CA ILE A 112 6.34 19.22 1.55
C ILE A 112 5.24 20.15 1.03
N GLY A 113 3.99 19.93 1.48
CA GLY A 113 2.84 20.76 1.12
C GLY A 113 2.21 20.48 -0.25
N GLY A 114 2.84 19.66 -1.11
CA GLY A 114 2.32 19.33 -2.46
C GLY A 114 1.50 18.04 -2.54
N GLY A 115 1.38 17.31 -1.42
CA GLY A 115 0.84 15.96 -1.40
C GLY A 115 1.88 14.91 -1.77
N SER A 116 1.56 13.63 -1.51
CA SER A 116 2.46 12.52 -1.80
C SER A 116 1.77 11.29 -2.37
N ILE A 117 2.53 10.50 -3.12
CA ILE A 117 2.10 9.23 -3.69
C ILE A 117 3.05 8.15 -3.19
N GLY A 118 2.51 7.11 -2.55
CA GLY A 118 3.29 5.94 -2.20
C GLY A 118 3.51 5.02 -3.40
N ARG A 119 4.74 4.54 -3.55
CA ARG A 119 4.99 3.36 -4.40
C ARG A 119 5.42 2.21 -3.50
N GLY A 120 4.69 1.11 -3.56
CA GLY A 120 5.02 -0.09 -2.81
C GLY A 120 6.32 -0.72 -3.29
N PHE A 121 6.99 -1.49 -2.42
CA PHE A 121 8.20 -2.21 -2.82
C PHE A 121 7.97 -3.23 -3.94
N ARG A 122 6.71 -3.66 -4.16
CA ARG A 122 6.27 -4.55 -5.24
C ARG A 122 6.01 -3.79 -6.57
N GLY A 123 6.14 -2.47 -6.58
CA GLY A 123 6.06 -1.65 -7.80
C GLY A 123 4.73 -0.91 -7.97
N GLU A 124 3.66 -1.30 -7.27
CA GLU A 124 2.35 -0.66 -7.37
C GLU A 124 2.28 0.72 -6.73
N PHE A 125 1.55 1.63 -7.37
CA PHE A 125 1.21 2.94 -6.82
C PHE A 125 0.01 2.81 -5.89
N ARG A 126 0.16 3.30 -4.66
CA ARG A 126 -0.84 3.23 -3.60
C ARG A 126 -0.61 4.34 -2.56
N ARG A 127 -1.46 4.43 -1.54
CA ARG A 127 -1.30 5.43 -0.45
C ARG A 127 -1.19 6.85 -1.02
N TRP A 128 -2.29 7.29 -1.63
CA TRP A 128 -2.44 8.61 -2.22
C TRP A 128 -2.77 9.62 -1.13
N GLN A 129 -1.90 10.60 -0.95
CA GLN A 129 -2.03 11.72 -0.01
C GLN A 129 -2.02 13.03 -0.78
N LEU A 130 -2.83 13.11 -1.84
CA LEU A 130 -2.93 14.30 -2.69
C LEU A 130 -3.75 15.40 -2.01
N LEU A 131 -4.79 15.01 -1.29
CA LEU A 131 -5.64 15.90 -0.53
C LEU A 131 -5.19 15.92 0.93
N PRO A 132 -4.94 17.10 1.53
CA PRO A 132 -4.58 17.19 2.94
C PRO A 132 -5.63 16.51 3.83
N GLY A 133 -5.17 15.65 4.75
CA GLY A 133 -6.04 14.92 5.68
C GLY A 133 -6.75 13.70 5.08
N VAL A 134 -6.55 13.39 3.79
CA VAL A 134 -7.09 12.18 3.15
C VAL A 134 -5.93 11.29 2.72
N CYS A 135 -6.02 10.00 3.06
CA CYS A 135 -5.04 9.00 2.66
C CYS A 135 -5.76 7.80 2.03
N GLU A 136 -5.64 7.63 0.71
CA GLU A 136 -6.25 6.50 0.02
C GLU A 136 -5.23 5.37 -0.19
N GLU A 137 -5.37 4.28 0.55
CA GLU A 137 -4.41 3.17 0.50
C GLU A 137 -4.59 2.21 -0.69
N ALA A 138 -5.67 2.35 -1.47
CA ALA A 138 -5.99 1.44 -2.56
C ALA A 138 -4.92 1.50 -3.68
N PRO A 139 -4.47 0.34 -4.21
CA PRO A 139 -3.55 0.31 -5.34
C PRO A 139 -4.25 0.65 -6.66
N GLN A 140 -3.59 1.45 -7.51
CA GLN A 140 -4.06 1.76 -8.86
C GLN A 140 -3.28 0.92 -9.89
N LEU A 141 -3.87 -0.18 -10.38
CA LEU A 141 -3.18 -1.14 -11.24
C LEU A 141 -2.83 -0.62 -12.64
N ALA A 142 -3.57 0.38 -13.14
CA ALA A 142 -3.27 1.01 -14.41
C ALA A 142 -1.93 1.78 -14.39
N ASN A 143 -1.46 2.18 -13.20
CA ASN A 143 -0.22 2.93 -13.06
C ASN A 143 0.92 1.94 -12.86
N GLN A 144 1.69 1.66 -13.91
CA GLN A 144 2.85 0.78 -13.84
C GLN A 144 3.95 1.25 -14.79
N PHE A 145 5.15 0.74 -14.54
CA PHE A 145 6.21 0.77 -15.53
C PHE A 145 6.25 -0.57 -16.25
N SER A 146 6.49 -0.54 -17.56
CA SER A 146 6.70 -1.73 -18.38
C SER A 146 8.03 -1.60 -19.13
N VAL A 147 8.63 -2.75 -19.43
CA VAL A 147 9.85 -2.81 -20.23
C VAL A 147 9.60 -3.65 -21.47
N PHE A 148 10.17 -3.21 -22.60
CA PHE A 148 10.19 -3.95 -23.85
C PHE A 148 11.63 -4.17 -24.27
N ILE A 149 12.02 -5.43 -24.45
CA ILE A 149 13.38 -5.83 -24.81
C ILE A 149 13.30 -6.65 -26.09
N THR A 150 14.14 -6.30 -27.04
CA THR A 150 14.38 -7.12 -28.25
C THR A 150 15.77 -7.71 -28.13
N ARG A 151 15.85 -9.04 -28.06
CA ARG A 151 17.13 -9.76 -28.08
C ARG A 151 17.26 -10.49 -29.41
N GLU A 152 18.42 -10.37 -30.04
CA GLU A 152 18.76 -11.15 -31.22
C GLU A 152 19.26 -12.51 -30.77
N ASN A 153 18.62 -13.57 -31.25
CA ASN A 153 19.09 -14.92 -31.00
C ASN A 153 20.28 -15.24 -31.90
N HIS A 154 21.19 -16.09 -31.42
CA HIS A 154 22.34 -16.57 -32.21
C HIS A 154 21.95 -17.23 -33.56
N HIS A 155 20.69 -17.65 -33.72
CA HIS A 155 20.16 -18.24 -34.96
C HIS A 155 19.45 -17.22 -35.88
N GLY A 156 19.65 -15.91 -35.68
CA GLY A 156 19.12 -14.85 -36.55
C GLY A 156 17.65 -14.47 -36.33
N GLY A 157 16.96 -15.09 -35.37
CA GLY A 157 15.59 -14.72 -34.98
C GLY A 157 15.56 -13.61 -33.92
N LYS A 158 14.69 -12.60 -34.10
CA LYS A 158 14.46 -11.56 -33.08
C LYS A 158 13.40 -12.02 -32.07
N LYS A 159 13.76 -12.07 -30.79
CA LYS A 159 12.82 -12.36 -29.70
C LYS A 159 12.43 -11.06 -29.02
N HIS A 160 11.14 -10.74 -29.06
CA HIS A 160 10.56 -9.60 -28.36
C HIS A 160 9.95 -10.06 -27.04
N ILE A 161 10.27 -9.36 -25.95
CA ILE A 161 9.75 -9.63 -24.60
C ILE A 161 9.24 -8.31 -24.06
N SER A 162 7.96 -8.26 -23.69
CA SER A 162 7.35 -7.17 -22.94
C SER A 162 6.96 -7.66 -21.57
N SER A 163 7.24 -6.92 -20.49
CA SER A 163 6.75 -7.29 -19.17
C SER A 163 6.44 -6.07 -18.29
N VAL A 164 5.40 -6.18 -17.48
CA VAL A 164 5.04 -5.19 -16.46
C VAL A 164 5.94 -5.39 -15.25
N LEU A 165 6.51 -4.30 -14.74
CA LEU A 165 7.50 -4.33 -13.67
C LEU A 165 6.87 -4.45 -12.27
N SER A 166 5.89 -5.33 -12.12
CA SER A 166 5.20 -5.63 -10.87
C SER A 166 4.86 -7.12 -10.78
N PRO A 167 5.11 -7.79 -9.63
CA PRO A 167 4.88 -9.22 -9.47
C PRO A 167 3.46 -9.58 -9.02
N GLY A 168 2.55 -8.60 -8.96
CA GLY A 168 1.16 -8.84 -8.57
C GLY A 168 0.26 -8.97 -9.79
N LYS A 169 -0.64 -9.95 -9.81
CA LYS A 169 -1.66 -10.06 -10.86
C LYS A 169 -2.88 -9.21 -10.46
N PRO A 170 -3.67 -8.70 -11.43
CA PRO A 170 -4.86 -7.91 -11.14
C PRO A 170 -5.87 -8.60 -10.21
N LEU A 171 -6.02 -9.93 -10.37
CA LEU A 171 -6.91 -10.78 -9.57
C LEU A 171 -6.57 -10.79 -8.07
N ASP A 172 -5.30 -10.56 -7.70
CA ASP A 172 -4.88 -10.50 -6.28
C ASP A 172 -5.38 -9.22 -5.58
N PHE A 173 -5.74 -8.19 -6.34
CA PHE A 173 -6.14 -6.88 -5.83
C PHE A 173 -7.65 -6.61 -5.93
N GLU A 174 -8.37 -7.41 -6.72
CA GLU A 174 -9.82 -7.27 -6.98
C GLU A 174 -10.67 -7.40 -5.71
N TYR A 175 -10.21 -8.21 -4.75
CA TYR A 175 -10.86 -8.39 -3.44
C TYR A 175 -10.94 -7.12 -2.58
N VAL A 176 -10.03 -6.16 -2.76
CA VAL A 176 -10.00 -4.93 -1.94
C VAL A 176 -11.02 -3.90 -2.47
N VAL A 177 -11.24 -3.85 -3.78
CA VAL A 177 -12.12 -2.88 -4.44
C VAL A 177 -13.59 -3.29 -4.29
N PHE A 178 -13.91 -4.58 -4.40
CA PHE A 178 -15.27 -5.09 -4.30
C PHE A 178 -15.93 -4.78 -2.93
N TYR A 179 -15.15 -4.84 -1.85
CA TYR A 179 -15.61 -4.47 -0.50
C TYR A 179 -15.96 -2.98 -0.36
N LYS A 180 -15.29 -2.08 -1.10
CA LYS A 180 -15.58 -0.63 -1.11
C LYS A 180 -16.92 -0.33 -1.80
N HIS A 181 -17.24 -1.07 -2.87
CA HIS A 181 -18.48 -0.89 -3.62
C HIS A 181 -19.70 -1.46 -2.86
N LEU A 182 -19.59 -2.65 -2.27
CA LEU A 182 -20.71 -3.28 -1.55
C LEU A 182 -21.12 -2.48 -0.29
N LYS A 183 -20.16 -1.91 0.44
CA LYS A 183 -20.43 -1.12 1.66
C LYS A 183 -21.11 0.22 1.35
N THR A 184 -20.71 0.89 0.27
CA THR A 184 -21.33 2.14 -0.18
C THR A 184 -22.78 1.90 -0.64
N LEU A 185 -23.04 0.81 -1.36
CA LEU A 185 -24.39 0.39 -1.76
C LEU A 185 -25.28 -0.01 -0.58
N LEU A 186 -24.73 -0.69 0.44
CA LEU A 186 -25.45 -1.04 1.68
C LEU A 186 -25.78 0.19 2.55
N LEU A 187 -24.90 1.19 2.59
CA LEU A 187 -25.18 2.47 3.25
C LEU A 187 -26.24 3.29 2.51
N HIS A 188 -26.27 3.22 1.18
CA HIS A 188 -27.29 3.91 0.38
C HIS A 188 -28.69 3.30 0.53
N ARG A 189 -28.80 2.02 0.91
CA ARG A 189 -30.08 1.30 1.08
C ARG A 189 -30.71 1.40 2.47
N LYS A 190 -30.09 2.07 3.45
CA LYS A 190 -30.57 2.09 4.85
C LYS A 190 -31.02 3.47 5.38
N LYS A 191 -31.54 4.34 4.51
CA LYS A 191 -32.35 5.50 4.92
C LYS A 191 -33.48 5.78 3.92
N ILE A 192 -34.54 4.99 4.00
CA ILE A 192 -35.88 5.47 3.65
C ILE A 192 -36.79 5.01 4.80
N GLY A 193 -37.18 5.95 5.66
CA GLY A 193 -37.99 5.67 6.84
C GLY A 193 -38.04 6.84 7.82
N CYS A 194 -38.80 7.88 7.44
CA CYS A 194 -39.47 8.87 8.29
C CYS A 194 -38.67 9.77 9.25
N CYS A 195 -38.57 11.06 8.92
CA CYS A 195 -39.09 12.21 9.71
C CYS A 195 -38.31 13.53 9.45
N ARG A 196 -39.07 14.52 8.93
CA ARG A 196 -38.96 16.01 8.95
C ARG A 196 -37.62 16.77 8.76
N PHE A 197 -37.78 17.87 8.01
CA PHE A 197 -36.85 18.79 7.36
C PHE A 197 -35.98 19.70 8.24
N TYR A 198 -34.79 20.06 7.72
CA TYR A 198 -34.22 21.42 7.70
C TYR A 198 -33.53 21.63 6.34
N PRO A 199 -33.51 22.84 5.73
CA PRO A 199 -32.75 23.09 4.52
C PRO A 199 -31.29 23.31 4.90
N LEU A 200 -30.58 22.22 5.16
CA LEU A 200 -29.12 22.26 5.17
C LEU A 200 -28.69 22.18 3.70
N VAL A 201 -28.29 23.31 3.12
CA VAL A 201 -27.52 23.33 1.88
C VAL A 201 -26.17 22.69 2.22
N VAL A 202 -26.17 21.36 2.27
CA VAL A 202 -24.96 20.58 2.21
C VAL A 202 -24.47 20.78 0.79
N LEU A 203 -23.51 21.68 0.63
CA LEU A 203 -22.56 21.58 -0.46
C LEU A 203 -21.91 20.22 -0.31
N LEU A 204 -22.55 19.20 -0.88
CA LEU A 204 -21.97 17.89 -1.07
C LEU A 204 -20.65 18.17 -1.79
N PRO A 205 -19.50 17.73 -1.25
CA PRO A 205 -18.29 17.76 -2.07
C PRO A 205 -18.65 17.05 -3.36
N VAL A 206 -18.48 17.77 -4.47
CA VAL A 206 -18.63 17.25 -5.83
C VAL A 206 -18.02 15.87 -5.81
N PRO A 207 -18.79 14.79 -6.06
CA PRO A 207 -18.18 13.49 -6.17
C PRO A 207 -17.18 13.64 -7.31
N GLN A 208 -15.89 13.62 -6.99
CA GLN A 208 -14.89 13.38 -7.99
C GLN A 208 -15.29 12.03 -8.56
N HIS A 209 -15.89 12.09 -9.75
CA HIS A 209 -16.16 10.95 -10.61
C HIS A 209 -14.81 10.30 -10.91
N VAL A 210 -14.30 9.52 -9.95
CA VAL A 210 -13.34 8.46 -10.24
C VAL A 210 -14.21 7.40 -10.89
N PHE A 211 -14.21 7.46 -12.21
CA PHE A 211 -14.82 6.50 -13.11
C PHE A 211 -14.34 5.09 -12.72
N TYR A 212 -15.11 4.38 -11.91
CA TYR A 212 -15.17 2.93 -11.98
C TYR A 212 -16.51 2.62 -12.64
N ARG A 213 -16.52 2.74 -13.97
CA ARG A 213 -17.61 2.26 -14.80
C ARG A 213 -17.53 0.73 -14.82
N ASP A 214 -18.64 0.17 -14.37
CA ASP A 214 -19.26 -1.14 -14.60
C ASP A 214 -18.43 -2.36 -15.00
N LYS A 215 -18.83 -3.47 -14.36
CA LYS A 215 -18.70 -4.83 -14.89
C LYS A 215 -19.27 -4.87 -16.31
N GLU A 216 -18.39 -4.92 -17.32
CA GLU A 216 -18.58 -5.69 -18.56
C GLU A 216 -17.38 -5.63 -19.53
N ASP A 217 -16.29 -4.92 -19.21
CA ASP A 217 -15.06 -4.92 -20.03
C ASP A 217 -13.79 -5.23 -19.22
N ASP A 218 -13.57 -6.50 -18.86
CA ASP A 218 -12.31 -6.99 -18.27
C ASP A 218 -11.19 -7.12 -19.35
N VAL A 219 -11.04 -6.10 -20.22
CA VAL A 219 -10.40 -6.22 -21.55
C VAL A 219 -9.07 -5.45 -21.66
N GLY A 220 -8.76 -4.52 -20.75
CA GLY A 220 -7.61 -3.62 -20.86
C GLY A 220 -6.32 -4.14 -20.22
N ILE A 221 -6.25 -4.07 -18.89
CA ILE A 221 -5.02 -4.38 -18.13
C ILE A 221 -4.79 -5.88 -17.93
N SER A 222 -5.83 -6.70 -18.06
CA SER A 222 -5.75 -8.17 -18.01
C SER A 222 -4.87 -8.73 -19.14
N LYS A 223 -4.81 -8.02 -20.28
CA LYS A 223 -3.97 -8.36 -21.44
C LYS A 223 -2.49 -7.99 -21.27
N TRP A 224 -2.14 -7.21 -20.25
CA TRP A 224 -0.74 -6.83 -20.02
C TRP A 224 0.05 -8.04 -19.52
N ASP A 225 1.35 -8.10 -19.83
CA ASP A 225 2.20 -9.19 -19.35
C ASP A 225 2.59 -9.00 -17.89
N TRP A 226 1.83 -9.59 -16.96
CA TRP A 226 2.10 -9.57 -15.51
C TRP A 226 2.98 -10.75 -15.04
N ASN A 227 3.86 -11.26 -15.90
CA ASN A 227 4.61 -12.49 -15.64
C ASN A 227 5.93 -12.28 -14.86
N LEU A 228 6.11 -11.13 -14.22
CA LEU A 228 7.28 -10.88 -13.38
C LEU A 228 7.18 -11.66 -12.07
N ASP A 229 8.01 -12.67 -11.87
CA ASP A 229 8.05 -13.45 -10.62
C ASP A 229 8.66 -12.64 -9.45
N GLY A 230 9.60 -11.74 -9.73
CA GLY A 230 10.20 -10.86 -8.73
C GLY A 230 11.18 -11.54 -7.76
N GLN A 231 11.51 -12.82 -7.97
CA GLN A 231 12.54 -13.54 -7.19
C GLN A 231 13.93 -12.94 -7.34
N HIS A 232 14.24 -12.48 -8.55
CA HIS A 232 15.49 -11.82 -8.94
C HIS A 232 15.35 -10.30 -9.00
N SER A 233 14.33 -9.76 -8.32
CA SER A 233 14.13 -8.30 -8.29
C SER A 233 14.11 -7.81 -6.85
N THR A 234 14.78 -6.69 -6.62
CA THR A 234 14.95 -6.13 -5.29
C THR A 234 14.61 -4.66 -5.26
N TYR A 235 13.90 -4.27 -4.21
CA TYR A 235 13.62 -2.89 -3.88
C TYR A 235 14.59 -2.42 -2.81
N HIS A 236 15.15 -1.23 -3.00
CA HIS A 236 16.07 -0.56 -2.09
C HIS A 236 15.51 0.80 -1.72
N ALA A 237 15.61 1.18 -0.45
CA ALA A 237 15.14 2.47 0.03
C ALA A 237 16.11 3.11 1.01
N LEU A 238 16.42 4.37 0.73
CA LEU A 238 17.05 5.29 1.67
C LEU A 238 16.48 6.67 1.39
N PHE A 239 15.45 7.06 2.15
CA PHE A 239 14.74 8.32 1.96
C PHE A 239 15.73 9.49 1.79
N PRO A 240 15.54 10.37 0.79
CA PRO A 240 14.37 10.51 -0.08
C PRO A 240 14.38 9.62 -1.34
N ARG A 241 15.38 8.76 -1.51
CA ARG A 241 15.55 7.95 -2.73
C ARG A 241 15.12 6.50 -2.52
N ALA A 242 14.70 5.89 -3.62
CA ALA A 242 14.41 4.47 -3.71
C ALA A 242 14.81 3.95 -5.10
N TRP A 243 15.15 2.67 -5.15
CA TRP A 243 15.59 1.99 -6.36
C TRP A 243 14.88 0.65 -6.47
N THR A 244 14.63 0.22 -7.70
CA THR A 244 14.23 -1.16 -7.97
C THR A 244 15.19 -1.73 -9.00
N ILE A 245 15.81 -2.84 -8.64
CA ILE A 245 16.72 -3.58 -9.51
C ILE A 245 15.98 -4.81 -10.02
N TYR A 246 15.99 -4.99 -11.33
CA TYR A 246 15.38 -6.13 -12.02
C TYR A 246 16.48 -6.92 -12.71
N ASP A 247 16.84 -8.09 -12.16
CA ASP A 247 17.77 -9.02 -12.81
C ASP A 247 16.97 -10.04 -13.63
N GLY A 248 17.24 -10.18 -14.94
CA GLY A 248 16.57 -11.09 -15.88
C GLY A 248 17.37 -11.37 -17.15
#